data_AF-A0A2X1PH52-F1
#
_entry.id   AF-A0A2X1PH52-F1
#
_cell.length_a   1.000
_cell.length_b   1.000
_cell.length_c   1.000
_cell.angle_alpha   90.00
_cell.angle_beta   90.00
_cell.angle_gamma   90.00
#
_symmetry.space_group_name_H-M   'P 1'
#
loop_
_entity.id
_entity.type
_entity.pdbx_description
1 polymer ?
#
loop_
_entity_poly.entity_id
_entity_poly.type
_entity_poly.pdbx_seq_one_letter_code
_entity_poly.pdbx_strand_id
1 'polypeptide(L)'
;MNQLLTMTKENASILTMSSREIAEITHKEHKNVLRVIRDLIEQNLVAQIEPLKFEYRNQWFDYYELNKRDTFVVVARLSPEFTAAVVDRWQALENQQKTNRTYSAIFF
;
A
#
# COMPACT_ATOMS: atom_id res chain seq x y z
N MET A 1 -42.30 -21.79 -5.48
CA MET A 1 -41.08 -22.56 -5.80
C MET A 1 -40.11 -21.56 -6.41
N ASN A 2 -39.33 -20.90 -5.57
CA ASN A 2 -38.53 -19.74 -5.96
C ASN A 2 -37.22 -20.22 -6.56
N GLN A 3 -37.04 -20.00 -7.86
CA GLN A 3 -35.73 -20.06 -8.47
C GLN A 3 -35.02 -18.74 -8.19
N LEU A 4 -34.13 -18.76 -7.19
CA LEU A 4 -33.10 -17.75 -7.06
C LEU A 4 -32.11 -17.97 -8.22
N LEU A 5 -32.21 -17.10 -9.22
CA LEU A 5 -31.20 -16.99 -10.26
C LEU A 5 -29.86 -16.68 -9.58
N THR A 6 -28.91 -17.59 -9.78
CA THR A 6 -27.49 -17.40 -9.49
C THR A 6 -27.04 -16.06 -10.09
N MET A 7 -26.84 -15.06 -9.23
CA MET A 7 -26.14 -13.83 -9.61
C MET A 7 -24.72 -14.26 -10.01
N THR A 8 -24.49 -14.32 -11.31
CA THR A 8 -23.18 -14.42 -11.91
C THR A 8 -22.33 -13.34 -11.25
N LYS A 9 -21.28 -13.77 -10.55
CA LYS A 9 -20.24 -12.91 -9.98
C LYS A 9 -19.45 -12.34 -11.15
N GLU A 10 -20.05 -11.40 -11.88
CA GLU A 10 -19.40 -10.70 -12.99
C GLU A 10 -18.20 -9.95 -12.41
N ASN A 11 -17.01 -10.41 -12.79
CA ASN A 11 -15.70 -9.80 -12.63
C ASN A 11 -15.69 -8.50 -11.83
N ALA A 12 -15.62 -8.62 -10.49
CA ALA A 12 -15.14 -7.52 -9.68
C ALA A 12 -13.72 -7.23 -10.17
N SER A 13 -13.55 -6.19 -10.99
CA SER A 13 -12.24 -5.72 -11.43
C SER A 13 -11.40 -5.59 -10.19
N ILE A 14 -10.36 -6.41 -10.07
CA ILE A 14 -9.49 -6.40 -8.89
C ILE A 14 -8.90 -4.99 -8.83
N LEU A 15 -9.25 -4.23 -7.79
CA LEU A 15 -8.79 -2.86 -7.65
C LEU A 15 -7.28 -2.88 -7.42
N THR A 16 -6.53 -2.38 -8.39
CA THR A 16 -5.07 -2.26 -8.35
C THR A 16 -4.65 -0.79 -8.42
N MET A 17 -3.39 -0.53 -8.05
CA MET A 17 -2.71 0.74 -8.29
C MET A 17 -1.42 0.46 -9.07
N SER A 18 -1.19 1.22 -10.13
CA SER A 18 0.02 1.07 -10.94
C SER A 18 1.23 1.69 -10.25
N SER A 19 2.40 1.10 -10.48
CA SER A 19 3.69 1.67 -10.05
C SER A 19 3.94 3.10 -10.58
N ARG A 20 3.25 3.51 -11.66
CA ARG A 20 3.32 4.86 -12.23
C ARG A 20 2.52 5.85 -11.39
N GLU A 21 1.31 5.50 -11.00
CA GLU A 21 0.52 6.28 -10.04
C GLU A 21 1.24 6.41 -8.70
N ILE A 22 1.88 5.33 -8.22
CA ILE A 22 2.71 5.37 -7.01
C ILE A 22 3.86 6.38 -7.15
N ALA A 23 4.51 6.44 -8.32
CA ALA A 23 5.57 7.40 -8.60
C ALA A 23 5.06 8.85 -8.53
N GLU A 24 3.87 9.10 -9.10
CA GLU A 24 3.23 10.41 -9.08
C GLU A 24 2.87 10.87 -7.66
N ILE A 25 2.22 10.02 -6.86
CA ILE A 25 1.79 10.39 -5.49
C ILE A 25 2.95 10.50 -4.50
N THR A 26 4.04 9.75 -4.71
CA THR A 26 5.22 9.79 -3.83
C THR A 26 6.25 10.81 -4.30
N HIS A 27 6.01 11.45 -5.46
CA HIS A 27 6.95 12.36 -6.12
C HIS A 27 8.35 11.74 -6.28
N LYS A 28 8.39 10.45 -6.65
CA LYS A 28 9.63 9.70 -6.91
C LYS A 28 9.72 9.31 -8.37
N GLU A 29 10.93 9.19 -8.87
CA GLU A 29 11.18 8.62 -10.20
C GLU A 29 10.62 7.18 -10.29
N HIS A 30 9.91 6.87 -11.38
CA HIS A 30 9.31 5.55 -11.60
C HIS A 30 10.34 4.42 -11.50
N LYS A 31 11.58 4.63 -11.97
CA LYS A 31 12.67 3.64 -11.82
C LYS A 31 12.95 3.27 -10.36
N ASN A 32 12.85 4.24 -9.45
CA ASN A 32 13.11 4.03 -8.03
C ASN A 32 11.95 3.24 -7.40
N VAL A 33 10.72 3.52 -7.84
CA VAL A 33 9.54 2.74 -7.45
C VAL A 33 9.68 1.28 -7.92
N LEU A 34 10.07 1.05 -9.17
CA LEU A 34 10.30 -0.31 -9.69
C LEU A 34 11.36 -1.07 -8.91
N ARG A 35 12.47 -0.39 -8.55
CA ARG A 35 13.52 -0.99 -7.71
C ARG A 35 12.96 -1.42 -6.36
N VAL A 36 12.23 -0.54 -5.67
CA VAL A 36 11.64 -0.87 -4.37
C VAL A 36 10.66 -2.03 -4.47
N ILE A 37 9.83 -2.08 -5.51
CA ILE A 37 8.89 -3.19 -5.71
C ILE A 37 9.65 -4.51 -5.87
N ARG A 38 10.68 -4.54 -6.71
CA ARG A 38 11.51 -5.75 -6.92
C ARG A 38 12.20 -6.19 -5.63
N ASP A 39 12.82 -5.27 -4.91
CA ASP A 39 13.48 -5.54 -3.62
C ASP A 39 12.48 -6.12 -2.60
N LEU A 40 11.23 -5.63 -2.58
CA LEU A 40 10.18 -6.12 -1.67
C LEU A 40 9.62 -7.49 -2.10
N ILE A 41 9.55 -7.77 -3.41
CA ILE A 41 9.18 -9.09 -3.94
C ILE A 41 10.25 -10.12 -3.53
N GLU A 42 11.53 -9.80 -3.71
CA GLU A 42 12.65 -10.67 -3.33
C GLU A 42 12.66 -10.99 -1.82
N GLN A 43 12.23 -10.03 -0.99
CA GLN A 43 12.10 -10.21 0.45
C GLN A 43 10.81 -10.93 0.88
N ASN A 44 9.95 -11.34 -0.06
CA ASN A 44 8.61 -11.87 0.19
C ASN A 44 7.74 -10.93 1.06
N LEU A 45 7.97 -9.62 0.96
CA LEU A 45 7.23 -8.62 1.71
C LEU A 45 5.98 -8.12 0.98
N VAL A 46 5.85 -8.38 -0.31
CA VAL A 46 4.66 -8.13 -1.16
C VAL A 46 4.35 -9.37 -2.01
N ALA A 47 3.21 -9.39 -2.69
CA ALA A 47 2.88 -10.51 -3.58
C ALA A 47 3.94 -10.72 -4.66
N GLN A 48 4.25 -11.99 -4.96
CA GLN A 48 5.13 -12.35 -6.07
C GLN A 48 4.35 -12.17 -7.38
N ILE A 49 4.52 -11.01 -8.01
CA ILE A 49 3.86 -10.61 -9.25
C ILE A 49 4.90 -10.33 -10.32
N GLU A 50 4.56 -10.65 -11.57
CA GLU A 50 5.40 -10.34 -12.73
C GLU A 50 5.15 -8.91 -13.22
N PRO A 51 6.18 -8.24 -13.79
CA PRO A 51 5.99 -6.94 -14.41
C PRO A 51 5.14 -7.05 -15.68
N LEU A 52 4.19 -6.14 -15.81
CA LEU A 52 3.48 -5.86 -17.04
C LEU A 52 4.33 -4.94 -17.93
N LYS A 53 4.02 -4.92 -19.22
CA LYS A 53 4.74 -4.10 -20.20
C LYS A 53 3.83 -3.10 -20.88
N PHE A 54 4.35 -1.90 -21.12
CA PHE A 54 3.69 -0.91 -21.97
C PHE A 54 4.68 -0.38 -23.01
N GLU A 55 4.14 0.00 -24.17
CA GLU A 55 4.92 0.61 -25.24
C GLU A 55 4.88 2.14 -25.13
N TYR A 56 6.03 2.79 -25.22
CA TYR A 56 6.16 4.22 -25.34
C TYR A 56 7.31 4.56 -26.30
N ARG A 57 7.03 5.33 -27.36
CA ARG A 57 8.01 5.70 -28.39
C ARG A 57 8.79 4.51 -28.96
N ASN A 58 8.06 3.44 -29.32
CA ASN A 58 8.64 2.19 -29.86
C ASN A 58 9.62 1.46 -28.91
N GLN A 59 9.54 1.75 -27.61
CA GLN A 59 10.28 1.06 -26.56
C GLN A 59 9.32 0.46 -25.53
N TRP A 60 9.66 -0.72 -25.03
CA TRP A 60 8.87 -1.42 -24.02
C TRP A 60 9.42 -1.12 -22.63
N PHE A 61 8.51 -0.80 -21.71
CA PHE A 61 8.83 -0.46 -20.33
C PHE A 61 8.01 -1.32 -19.38
N ASP A 62 8.66 -1.72 -18.28
CA ASP A 62 8.02 -2.49 -17.22
C ASP A 62 7.20 -1.60 -16.29
N TYR A 63 6.09 -2.13 -15.79
CA TYR A 63 5.33 -1.57 -14.68
C TYR A 63 4.66 -2.68 -13.89
N TYR A 64 4.29 -2.39 -12.64
CA TYR A 64 3.53 -3.32 -11.80
C TYR A 64 2.14 -2.76 -11.51
N GLU A 65 1.20 -3.67 -11.30
CA GLU A 65 -0.11 -3.40 -10.69
C GLU A 65 -0.18 -4.06 -9.33
N LEU A 66 -0.37 -3.25 -8.29
CA LEU A 66 -0.33 -3.69 -6.91
C LEU A 66 -1.72 -3.68 -6.31
N ASN A 67 -2.02 -4.68 -5.49
CA ASN A 67 -3.22 -4.62 -4.64
C ASN A 67 -3.07 -3.52 -3.58
N LYS A 68 -4.18 -3.22 -2.89
CA LYS A 68 -4.23 -2.20 -1.83
C LYS A 68 -3.15 -2.37 -0.76
N ARG A 69 -2.92 -3.60 -0.27
CA ARG A 69 -1.99 -3.86 0.83
C ARG A 69 -0.55 -3.62 0.39
N ASP A 70 -0.17 -4.14 -0.77
CA ASP A 70 1.21 -4.03 -1.27
C ASP A 70 1.54 -2.58 -1.67
N THR A 71 0.55 -1.84 -2.16
CA THR A 71 0.66 -0.39 -2.38
C THR A 71 1.09 0.34 -1.11
N PHE A 72 0.45 0.06 0.03
CA PHE A 72 0.84 0.69 1.31
C PHE A 72 2.26 0.33 1.74
N VAL A 73 2.67 -0.93 1.56
CA VAL A 73 4.04 -1.37 1.91
C VAL A 73 5.07 -0.63 1.06
N VAL A 74 4.83 -0.51 -0.24
CA VAL A 74 5.72 0.22 -1.17
C VAL A 74 5.78 1.70 -0.81
N VAL A 75 4.63 2.35 -0.58
CA VAL A 75 4.57 3.77 -0.22
C VAL A 75 5.28 4.03 1.12
N ALA A 76 5.09 3.18 2.13
CA ALA A 76 5.79 3.31 3.41
C ALA A 76 7.32 3.22 3.25
N ARG A 77 7.82 2.38 2.33
CA ARG A 77 9.26 2.29 2.04
C ARG A 77 9.79 3.51 1.27
N LEU A 78 8.98 4.10 0.40
CA LEU A 78 9.35 5.25 -0.43
C LEU A 78 9.25 6.61 0.30
N SER A 79 8.36 6.71 1.29
CA SER A 79 8.17 7.91 2.10
C SER A 79 8.48 7.62 3.57
N PRO A 80 9.73 7.84 4.01
CA PRO A 80 10.07 7.77 5.43
C PRO A 80 9.31 8.81 6.26
N GLU A 81 8.92 9.94 5.68
CA GLU A 81 8.11 10.97 6.33
C GLU A 81 6.71 10.46 6.66
N PHE A 82 6.08 9.71 5.74
CA PHE A 82 4.82 9.03 6.00
C PHE A 82 4.95 8.04 7.16
N THR A 83 6.04 7.28 7.18
CA THR A 83 6.30 6.31 8.27
C THR A 83 6.54 7.03 9.60
N ALA A 84 7.30 8.13 9.62
CA ALA A 84 7.51 8.95 10.81
C ALA A 84 6.17 9.49 11.35
N ALA A 85 5.31 10.04 10.49
CA ALA A 85 4.00 10.53 10.91
C ALA A 85 3.11 9.44 11.52
N VAL A 86 3.16 8.21 11.00
CA VAL A 86 2.47 7.06 11.59
C VAL A 86 3.02 6.72 12.96
N VAL A 87 4.35 6.71 13.12
CA VAL A 87 5.02 6.46 14.41
C VAL A 87 4.64 7.52 15.44
N ASP A 88 4.74 8.81 15.08
CA ASP A 88 4.39 9.93 15.95
C ASP A 88 2.94 9.85 16.41
N ARG A 89 2.02 9.47 15.51
CA ARG A 89 0.61 9.29 15.84
C ARG A 89 0.39 8.20 16.88
N TRP A 90 1.10 7.08 16.77
CA TRP A 90 1.04 6.00 17.76
C TRP A 90 1.55 6.43 19.12
N GLN A 91 2.68 7.14 19.17
CA GLN A 91 3.21 7.68 20.42
C GLN A 91 2.22 8.63 21.10
N ALA A 92 1.54 9.49 20.34
CA ALA A 92 0.51 10.37 20.87
C ALA A 92 -0.67 9.60 21.49
N LEU A 93 -1.12 8.52 20.83
CA LEU A 93 -2.20 7.66 21.34
C LEU A 93 -1.79 6.94 22.63
N GLU A 94 -0.56 6.40 22.67
CA GLU A 94 -0.01 5.76 23.87
C GLU A 94 0.09 6.72 25.05
N ASN A 95 0.51 7.95 24.81
CA ASN A 95 0.59 8.99 25.83
C ASN A 95 -0.79 9.38 26.34
N GLN A 96 -1.78 9.53 25.45
CA GLN A 96 -3.17 9.80 25.84
C GLN A 96 -3.74 8.67 26.71
N GLN A 97 -3.47 7.41 26.37
CA GLN A 97 -3.91 6.27 27.15
C GLN A 97 -3.25 6.20 28.54
N LYS A 98 -1.95 6.52 28.64
CA LYS A 98 -1.23 6.61 29.92
C LYS A 98 -1.82 7.70 30.82
N THR A 99 -2.03 8.90 30.27
CA THR A 99 -2.64 10.02 30.99
C THR A 99 -4.02 9.65 31.54
N ASN A 100 -4.89 9.02 30.73
CA ASN A 100 -6.21 8.57 31.17
C ASN A 100 -6.14 7.57 32.33
N ARG A 101 -5.19 6.63 32.30
CA ARG A 101 -4.98 5.67 33.40
C ARG A 101 -4.53 6.35 34.69
N THR A 102 -3.62 7.32 34.60
CA THR A 102 -3.14 8.07 35.78
C THR A 102 -4.26 8.85 36.45
N TYR A 103 -5.12 9.54 35.69
CA TYR A 103 -6.29 10.21 36.27
C TYR A 103 -7.25 9.22 36.93
N SER A 104 -7.54 8.07 36.30
CA SER A 104 -8.42 7.07 36.93
C SER A 104 -7.86 6.50 38.23
N ALA A 105 -6.53 6.38 38.39
CA ALA A 105 -5.90 5.82 39.58
C ALA A 105 -5.77 6.82 40.76
N ILE A 106 -5.89 8.12 40.51
CA ILE A 106 -5.83 9.17 41.55
C ILE A 106 -7.21 9.39 42.21
N PHE A 107 -8.29 8.97 41.56
CA PHE A 107 -9.67 9.10 42.04
C PHE A 107 -10.23 7.82 42.72
N PHE A 108 -9.37 6.89 43.12
CA PHE A 108 -9.70 5.74 43.99
C PHE A 108 -8.77 5.72 45.20
#